data_AF-A0A7Y0FHI3-F1
#
_entry.id   AF-A0A7Y0FHI3-F1
#
_cell.length_a   1.000
_cell.length_b   1.000
_cell.length_c   1.000
_cell.angle_alpha   90.00
_cell.angle_beta   90.00
_cell.angle_gamma   90.00
#
_symmetry.space_group_name_H-M   'P 1'
#
loop_
_entity.id
_entity.type
_entity.pdbx_description
1 polymer ?
#
loop_
_entity_poly.entity_id
_entity_poly.type
_entity_poly.pdbx_seq_one_letter_code
_entity_poly.pdbx_strand_id
1 'polypeptide(L)'
;MELPETGSCCKDYKALVDQYLLMNVRNTFGIELPIADEYFVTLNMISKKIIVAKTFSDTVIENQPLHYLLNSLIHAINSGLVKSDDMIAELAAENTTVTNF
;
A
#
# COMPACT_ATOMS: atom_id res chain seq x y z
N MET A 1 2.75 -13.46 26.48
CA MET A 1 3.89 -13.03 25.64
C MET A 1 3.35 -11.95 24.73
N GLU A 2 3.43 -10.70 25.16
CA GLU A 2 2.99 -9.56 24.38
C GLU A 2 4.03 -9.28 23.29
N LEU A 3 3.58 -9.14 22.05
CA LEU A 3 4.43 -8.72 20.95
C LEU A 3 4.88 -7.28 21.21
N PRO A 4 6.15 -6.93 20.93
CA PRO A 4 6.66 -5.59 21.16
C PRO A 4 5.88 -4.60 20.29
N GLU A 5 5.44 -3.48 20.91
CA GLU A 5 4.77 -2.41 20.20
C GLU A 5 5.68 -1.82 19.11
N THR A 6 5.43 -2.21 17.87
CA THR A 6 5.96 -1.58 16.67
C THR A 6 5.26 -0.22 16.46
N GLY A 7 5.48 0.72 17.38
CA GLY A 7 4.48 1.76 17.69
C GLY A 7 4.45 3.04 16.84
N SER A 8 5.52 3.42 16.12
CA SER A 8 5.58 4.72 15.41
C SER A 8 6.03 4.59 13.94
N CYS A 9 7.22 4.04 13.66
CA CYS A 9 7.72 3.92 12.28
C CYS A 9 6.80 3.08 11.37
N CYS A 10 6.19 2.01 11.91
CA CYS A 10 5.27 1.18 11.14
C CYS A 10 3.95 1.89 10.81
N LYS A 11 3.54 2.89 11.61
CA LYS A 11 2.34 3.69 11.34
C LYS A 11 2.56 4.67 10.19
N ASP A 12 3.69 5.36 10.18
CA ASP A 12 4.04 6.29 9.10
C ASP A 12 4.24 5.56 7.77
N TYR A 13 4.91 4.41 7.79
CA TYR A 13 5.04 3.57 6.61
C TYR A 13 3.70 3.00 6.13
N LYS A 14 2.83 2.55 7.05
CA LYS A 14 1.48 2.09 6.68
C LYS A 14 0.68 3.22 6.04
N ALA A 15 0.72 4.42 6.61
CA ALA A 15 0.01 5.57 6.05
C ALA A 15 0.49 5.93 4.64
N LEU A 16 1.80 5.82 4.38
CA LEU A 16 2.36 6.00 3.04
C LEU A 16 1.86 4.93 2.07
N VAL A 17 1.88 3.66 2.46
CA VAL A 17 1.37 2.55 1.64
C VAL A 17 -0.14 2.69 1.40
N ASP A 18 -0.91 3.11 2.40
CA ASP A 18 -2.36 3.34 2.29
C ASP A 18 -2.66 4.39 1.22
N GLN A 19 -1.99 5.55 1.29
CA GLN A 19 -2.15 6.63 0.31
C GLN A 19 -1.74 6.19 -1.08
N TYR A 20 -0.58 5.51 -1.19
CA TYR A 20 -0.05 5.04 -2.47
C TYR A 20 -0.98 4.03 -3.16
N LEU A 21 -1.48 3.04 -2.43
CA LEU A 21 -2.38 2.04 -2.99
C LEU A 21 -3.74 2.65 -3.34
N LEU A 22 -4.28 3.56 -2.50
CA LEU A 22 -5.56 4.22 -2.76
C LEU A 22 -5.50 5.09 -4.02
N MET A 23 -4.42 5.88 -4.16
CA MET A 23 -4.13 6.64 -5.37
C MET A 23 -4.15 5.75 -6.62
N ASN A 24 -3.44 4.62 -6.58
CA ASN A 24 -3.36 3.71 -7.72
C ASN A 24 -4.72 3.08 -8.06
N VAL A 25 -5.51 2.69 -7.06
CA VAL A 25 -6.88 2.18 -7.26
C VAL A 25 -7.76 3.24 -7.91
N ARG A 26 -7.72 4.48 -7.40
CA ARG A 26 -8.45 5.61 -7.96
C ARG A 26 -8.05 5.89 -9.40
N ASN A 27 -6.76 5.94 -9.70
CA ASN A 27 -6.27 6.28 -11.03
C ASN A 27 -6.55 5.17 -12.05
N THR A 28 -6.58 3.90 -11.62
CA THR A 28 -6.81 2.76 -12.52
C THR A 28 -8.31 2.51 -12.76
N PHE A 29 -9.15 2.66 -11.74
CA PHE A 29 -10.55 2.22 -11.78
C PHE A 29 -11.56 3.36 -11.63
N GLY A 30 -11.13 4.57 -11.25
CA GLY A 30 -12.03 5.69 -10.98
C GLY A 30 -12.92 5.49 -9.73
N ILE A 31 -12.52 4.58 -8.82
CA ILE A 31 -13.26 4.29 -7.59
C ILE A 31 -12.42 4.62 -6.37
N GLU A 32 -13.10 4.93 -5.27
CA GLU A 32 -12.50 5.06 -3.95
C GLU A 32 -12.95 3.86 -3.11
N LEU A 33 -12.02 2.92 -2.86
CA LEU A 33 -12.29 1.72 -2.08
C LEU A 33 -11.45 1.76 -0.80
N PRO A 34 -12.06 1.57 0.39
CA PRO A 34 -11.29 1.40 1.61
C PRO A 34 -10.52 0.08 1.53
N ILE A 35 -9.20 0.18 1.41
CA ILE A 35 -8.26 -0.96 1.32
C ILE A 35 -7.37 -1.11 2.56
N ALA A 36 -7.63 -0.32 3.61
CA ALA A 36 -6.78 -0.25 4.79
C ALA A 36 -6.72 -1.56 5.59
N ASP A 37 -7.78 -2.39 5.49
CA ASP A 37 -7.92 -3.71 6.14
C ASP A 37 -7.57 -4.88 5.20
N GLU A 38 -7.30 -4.59 3.93
CA GLU A 38 -6.96 -5.58 2.89
C GLU A 38 -5.49 -6.03 2.98
N TYR A 39 -4.73 -5.40 3.87
CA TYR A 39 -3.35 -5.75 4.17
C TYR A 39 -2.92 -5.21 5.54
N PHE A 40 -1.78 -5.67 6.04
CA PHE A 40 -1.10 -5.06 7.18
C PHE A 40 0.41 -4.95 6.95
N VAL A 41 1.02 -3.96 7.60
CA VAL A 41 2.48 -3.81 7.61
C VAL A 41 3.04 -4.62 8.78
N THR A 42 4.07 -5.44 8.51
CA THR A 42 4.73 -6.24 9.55
C THR A 42 6.20 -6.43 9.28
N LEU A 43 6.94 -6.95 10.26
CA LEU A 43 8.33 -7.33 10.11
C LEU A 43 8.42 -8.79 9.67
N ASN A 44 9.03 -9.05 8.51
CA ASN A 44 9.42 -10.41 8.16
C ASN A 44 10.44 -10.92 9.16
N MET A 45 10.10 -11.97 9.90
CA MET A 45 10.94 -12.47 11.00
C MET A 45 12.28 -13.04 10.54
N ILE A 46 12.37 -13.53 9.30
CA ILE A 46 13.57 -14.15 8.74
C ILE A 46 14.48 -13.08 8.15
N SER A 47 13.98 -12.27 7.23
CA SER A 47 14.78 -11.25 6.53
C SER A 47 14.98 -9.97 7.33
N LYS A 48 14.23 -9.78 8.43
CA LYS A 48 14.18 -8.55 9.24
C LYS A 48 13.80 -7.31 8.43
N LYS A 49 13.10 -7.49 7.30
CA LYS A 49 12.57 -6.39 6.47
C LYS A 49 11.11 -6.13 6.79
N ILE A 50 10.70 -4.87 6.77
CA ILE A 50 9.28 -4.50 6.78
C ILE A 50 8.66 -5.00 5.47
N ILE A 51 7.49 -5.63 5.56
CA ILE A 51 6.72 -6.14 4.44
C ILE A 51 5.25 -5.72 4.58
N VAL A 52 4.58 -5.70 3.44
CA VAL A 52 3.14 -5.54 3.30
C VAL A 52 2.54 -6.94 3.12
N ALA A 53 1.88 -7.45 4.17
CA ALA A 53 1.23 -8.75 4.17
C ALA A 53 -0.23 -8.62 3.76
N LYS A 54 -0.67 -9.45 2.81
CA LYS A 54 -2.01 -9.39 2.20
C LYS A 54 -3.03 -10.09 3.09
N THR A 55 -4.20 -9.48 3.27
CA THR A 55 -5.36 -10.03 3.98
C THR A 55 -6.63 -9.81 3.16
N PHE A 56 -6.52 -10.04 1.85
CA PHE A 56 -7.58 -9.73 0.90
C PHE A 56 -8.90 -10.41 1.28
N SER A 57 -9.94 -9.61 1.39
CA SER A 57 -11.33 -10.03 1.55
C SER A 57 -11.86 -10.67 0.28
N ASP A 58 -12.98 -11.38 0.38
CA ASP A 58 -13.68 -11.95 -0.76
C ASP A 58 -14.03 -10.86 -1.79
N THR A 59 -14.40 -9.66 -1.34
CA THR A 59 -14.65 -8.50 -2.22
C THR A 59 -13.46 -8.18 -3.13
N VAL A 60 -12.24 -8.17 -2.58
CA VAL A 60 -11.02 -7.95 -3.37
C VAL A 60 -10.75 -9.14 -4.27
N ILE A 61 -10.86 -10.37 -3.76
CA ILE A 61 -10.57 -11.60 -4.51
C ILE A 61 -11.52 -11.80 -5.70
N GLU A 62 -12.81 -11.56 -5.51
CA GLU A 62 -13.85 -11.69 -6.56
C GLU A 62 -13.72 -10.60 -7.63
N ASN A 63 -13.25 -9.40 -7.26
CA ASN A 63 -12.89 -8.36 -8.20
C ASN A 63 -11.50 -8.60 -8.78
N GLN A 64 -11.42 -9.46 -9.80
CA GLN A 64 -10.15 -9.87 -10.43
C GLN A 64 -9.24 -8.69 -10.85
N PRO A 65 -9.72 -7.64 -11.54
CA PRO A 65 -8.87 -6.48 -11.85
C PRO A 65 -8.24 -5.82 -10.61
N LEU A 66 -9.04 -5.59 -9.57
CA LEU A 66 -8.56 -5.00 -8.31
C LEU A 66 -7.56 -5.91 -7.61
N HIS A 67 -7.87 -7.20 -7.53
CA HIS A 67 -6.97 -8.22 -6.98
C HIS A 67 -5.61 -8.21 -7.67
N TYR A 68 -5.57 -8.15 -9.01
CA TYR A 68 -4.32 -8.11 -9.76
C TYR A 68 -3.52 -6.82 -9.51
N LEU A 69 -4.19 -5.67 -9.52
CA LEU A 69 -3.54 -4.40 -9.23
C LEU A 69 -2.88 -4.40 -7.84
N LEU A 70 -3.67 -4.70 -6.80
CA LEU A 70 -3.17 -4.70 -5.42
C LEU A 70 -2.05 -5.74 -5.22
N ASN A 71 -2.19 -6.95 -5.80
CA ASN A 71 -1.13 -7.95 -5.76
C ASN A 71 0.18 -7.45 -6.38
N SER A 72 0.10 -6.81 -7.54
CA SER A 72 1.25 -6.32 -8.28
C SER A 72 1.98 -5.23 -7.51
N LEU A 73 1.24 -4.23 -7.00
CA LEU A 73 1.80 -3.13 -6.22
C LEU A 73 2.44 -3.63 -4.92
N ILE A 74 1.75 -4.50 -4.18
CA ILE A 74 2.29 -5.09 -2.95
C ILE A 74 3.53 -5.95 -3.25
N HIS A 75 3.55 -6.67 -4.37
CA HIS A 75 4.72 -7.43 -4.79
C HIS A 75 5.91 -6.50 -5.12
N ALA A 76 5.68 -5.41 -5.85
CA ALA A 76 6.69 -4.42 -6.18
C ALA A 76 7.29 -3.76 -4.93
N ILE A 77 6.44 -3.41 -3.95
CA ILE A 77 6.87 -2.88 -2.65
C ILE A 77 7.74 -3.92 -1.91
N ASN A 78 7.25 -5.15 -1.76
CA ASN A 78 7.94 -6.20 -0.99
C ASN A 78 9.25 -6.68 -1.65
N SER A 79 9.35 -6.58 -2.97
CA SER A 79 10.58 -6.87 -3.72
C SER A 79 11.57 -5.70 -3.75
N GLY A 80 11.17 -4.52 -3.28
CA GLY A 80 11.98 -3.29 -3.30
C GLY A 80 12.08 -2.65 -4.68
N LEU A 81 11.23 -3.05 -5.63
CA LEU A 81 11.09 -2.38 -6.93
C LEU A 81 10.44 -1.01 -6.77
N VAL A 82 9.58 -0.84 -5.76
CA VAL A 82 9.00 0.44 -5.34
C VAL A 82 9.44 0.73 -3.91
N LYS A 83 10.13 1.86 -3.71
CA LYS A 83 10.60 2.34 -2.41
C LYS A 83 9.73 3.47 -1.89
N SER A 84 9.92 3.83 -0.62
CA SER A 84 9.21 4.97 0.00
C SER A 84 9.41 6.27 -0.77
N ASP A 85 10.61 6.54 -1.26
CA ASP A 85 10.89 7.76 -2.04
C ASP A 85 10.12 7.79 -3.37
N ASP A 86 9.96 6.63 -4.02
CA ASP A 86 9.17 6.50 -5.25
C ASP A 86 7.68 6.78 -4.96
N MET A 87 7.14 6.19 -3.89
CA MET A 87 5.76 6.43 -3.44
C MET A 87 5.51 7.91 -3.12
N ILE A 88 6.44 8.55 -2.41
CA ILE A 88 6.36 9.98 -2.06
C ILE A 88 6.39 10.85 -3.32
N ALA A 89 7.28 10.53 -4.27
CA ALA A 89 7.40 11.28 -5.51
C ALA A 89 6.12 11.18 -6.36
N GLU A 90 5.54 9.99 -6.48
CA GLU A 90 4.28 9.78 -7.21
C GLU A 90 3.10 10.52 -6.56
N LEU A 91 2.96 10.43 -5.23
CA LEU A 91 1.92 11.14 -4.48
C LEU A 91 2.07 12.68 -4.58
N ALA A 92 3.31 13.18 -4.58
CA ALA A 92 3.56 14.61 -4.78
C ALA A 92 3.21 15.07 -6.20
N ALA A 93 3.54 14.27 -7.21
CA ALA A 93 3.22 14.56 -8.61
C ALA A 93 1.70 14.67 -8.84
N GLU A 94 0.91 13.77 -8.22
CA GLU A 94 -0.54 13.80 -8.30
C GLU A 94 -1.12 15.13 -7.76
N ASN A 95 -0.69 15.56 -6.57
CA ASN A 95 -1.16 16.81 -5.96
C ASN A 95 -0.82 18.07 -6.78
N THR A 96 0.20 18.00 -7.65
CA THR A 96 0.61 19.14 -8.48
C THR A 96 -0.27 19.30 -9.73
N THR A 97 -0.93 18.21 -10.16
CA THR A 97 -1.84 18.25 -11.33
C THR A 97 -3.21 18.87 -11.03
N VAL A 98 -3.61 18.97 -9.75
CA VAL A 98 -4.91 19.50 -9.33
C VAL A 98 -4.92 21.03 -9.23
N THR A 99 -3.77 21.68 -9.08
CA THR A 99 -3.64 23.15 -8.93
C THR A 99 -3.52 23.95 -10.22
N ASN A 100 -3.57 23.30 -11.38
CA ASN A 100 -3.46 23.95 -12.69
C ASN A 100 -4.82 24.06 -13.39
N PHE A 101 -5.80 24.72 -12.76
CA PHE A 101 -7.05 25.17 -13.40
C PHE A 101 -7.50 26.51 -12.83
#